data_AF-A0A9E5ARW9-F1
#
_entry.id   AF-A0A9E5ARW9-F1
#
_cell.length_a   1.000
_cell.length_b   1.000
_cell.length_c   1.000
_cell.angle_alpha   90.00
_cell.angle_beta   90.00
_cell.angle_gamma   90.00
#
_symmetry.space_group_name_H-M   'P 1'
#
loop_
_entity.id
_entity.type
_entity.pdbx_description
1 polymer ?
#
loop_
_entity_poly.entity_id
_entity_poly.type
_entity_poly.pdbx_seq_one_letter_code
_entity_poly.pdbx_strand_id
1 'polypeptide(L)'
;MTKPSTKQPEEKKPVEIKALIKPTPSDEIKKFIKEIEFGCDPRLLLKQAGKAHAELVASPQYDKKLADNLQKEMEAVVPMLTIDNHYLAAEVVGERYRSFLMHFANELVEEYQCQTPSEKSLAQHVASCYVRILELSKRATAAARLDSVTQVTTSYYAMISKELDRAHRQFTSSLLVLKQMKSPNMEVNIKAKTAFISQNQQINANTQQNPTSPDSSSFNV
;
A
#
# COMPACT_ATOMS: atom_id res chain seq x y z
N MET A 1 4.81 -68.33 -73.88
CA MET A 1 4.59 -67.13 -74.70
C MET A 1 3.12 -66.74 -74.59
N THR A 2 2.80 -65.71 -73.79
CA THR A 2 1.51 -64.98 -73.84
C THR A 2 1.56 -63.80 -72.84
N LYS A 3 1.43 -62.56 -73.33
CA LYS A 3 0.98 -61.40 -72.52
C LYS A 3 -0.56 -61.46 -72.43
N PRO A 4 -1.19 -60.91 -71.37
CA PRO A 4 -1.80 -59.56 -71.45
C PRO A 4 -1.70 -58.78 -70.10
N SER A 5 -1.43 -57.48 -70.10
CA SER A 5 -2.31 -56.30 -70.30
C SER A 5 -3.14 -55.87 -69.07
N THR A 6 -2.64 -54.81 -68.42
CA THR A 6 -3.28 -53.53 -68.06
C THR A 6 -4.65 -53.49 -67.34
N LYS A 7 -4.64 -53.00 -66.09
CA LYS A 7 -5.70 -52.16 -65.50
C LYS A 7 -5.08 -51.03 -64.69
N GLN A 8 -5.70 -49.86 -64.79
CA GLN A 8 -5.25 -48.51 -64.42
C GLN A 8 -5.18 -48.27 -62.89
N PRO A 9 -4.38 -47.31 -62.40
CA PRO A 9 -4.38 -46.88 -61.00
C PRO A 9 -5.41 -45.78 -60.72
N GLU A 10 -6.18 -45.95 -59.65
CA GLU A 10 -7.15 -44.99 -59.10
C GLU A 10 -6.45 -43.74 -58.51
N GLU A 11 -6.90 -42.56 -58.96
CA GLU A 11 -6.64 -41.27 -58.31
C GLU A 11 -7.22 -41.22 -56.90
N LYS A 12 -6.39 -40.97 -55.89
CA LYS A 12 -6.85 -40.42 -54.60
C LYS A 12 -6.36 -38.98 -54.45
N LYS A 13 -7.27 -38.03 -54.61
CA LYS A 13 -7.04 -36.61 -54.27
C LYS A 13 -6.93 -36.46 -52.74
N PRO A 14 -6.00 -35.63 -52.22
CA PRO A 14 -5.90 -35.36 -50.79
C PRO A 14 -6.98 -34.37 -50.36
N VAL A 15 -7.79 -34.73 -49.35
CA VAL A 15 -8.74 -33.83 -48.71
C VAL A 15 -7.99 -33.09 -47.59
N GLU A 16 -7.55 -31.87 -47.85
CA GLU A 16 -7.20 -30.90 -46.81
C GLU A 16 -8.48 -30.25 -46.28
N ILE A 17 -8.81 -30.47 -45.01
CA ILE A 17 -9.74 -29.62 -44.27
C ILE A 17 -8.98 -29.01 -43.10
N LYS A 18 -8.36 -27.85 -43.33
CA LYS A 18 -7.99 -26.93 -42.24
C LYS A 18 -9.26 -26.17 -41.85
N ALA A 19 -9.90 -26.59 -40.77
CA ALA A 19 -11.04 -25.85 -40.22
C ALA A 19 -10.59 -24.43 -39.86
N LEU A 20 -11.19 -23.43 -40.51
CA LEU A 20 -11.08 -22.02 -40.13
C LEU A 20 -11.72 -21.84 -38.76
N ILE A 21 -10.90 -21.83 -37.70
CA ILE A 21 -11.33 -21.47 -36.35
C ILE A 21 -11.66 -19.98 -36.38
N LYS A 22 -12.96 -19.64 -36.25
CA LYS A 22 -13.39 -18.25 -36.11
C LYS A 22 -12.80 -17.71 -34.80
N PRO A 23 -12.15 -16.53 -34.80
CA PRO A 23 -11.59 -15.96 -33.59
C PRO A 23 -12.71 -15.68 -32.58
N THR A 24 -12.56 -16.20 -31.37
CA THR A 24 -13.52 -16.01 -30.28
C THR A 24 -13.65 -14.51 -29.97
N PRO A 25 -14.87 -13.94 -29.93
CA PRO A 25 -15.06 -12.52 -29.69
C PRO A 25 -14.54 -12.11 -28.31
N SER A 26 -13.98 -10.90 -28.23
CA SER A 26 -13.26 -10.40 -27.04
C SER A 26 -14.07 -10.49 -25.74
N ASP A 27 -15.38 -10.32 -25.80
CA ASP A 27 -16.23 -10.30 -24.61
C ASP A 27 -16.52 -11.70 -24.06
N GLU A 28 -16.49 -12.74 -24.89
CA GLU A 28 -16.57 -14.14 -24.46
C GLU A 28 -15.27 -14.56 -23.76
N ILE A 29 -14.12 -14.13 -24.29
CA ILE A 29 -12.81 -14.33 -23.64
C ILE A 29 -12.77 -13.63 -22.28
N LYS A 30 -13.30 -12.41 -22.16
CA LYS A 30 -13.38 -11.69 -20.88
C LYS A 30 -14.28 -12.39 -19.85
N LYS A 31 -15.38 -13.01 -20.28
CA LYS A 31 -16.25 -13.80 -19.38
C LYS A 31 -15.52 -15.06 -18.90
N PHE A 32 -14.89 -15.79 -19.82
CA PHE A 32 -14.09 -16.95 -19.48
C PHE A 32 -12.96 -16.62 -18.50
N ILE A 33 -12.20 -15.54 -18.74
CA ILE A 33 -11.12 -15.10 -17.84
C ILE A 33 -11.64 -14.74 -16.44
N LYS A 34 -12.86 -14.19 -16.33
CA LYS A 34 -13.48 -13.87 -15.03
C LYS A 34 -13.90 -15.11 -14.23
N GLU A 35 -14.09 -16.24 -14.90
CA GLU A 35 -14.48 -17.51 -14.27
C GLU A 35 -13.27 -18.37 -13.85
N ILE A 36 -12.06 -18.02 -14.31
CA ILE A 36 -10.83 -18.70 -13.91
C ILE A 36 -10.46 -18.27 -12.49
N GLU A 37 -10.48 -19.22 -11.56
CA GLU A 37 -9.85 -19.06 -10.25
C GLU A 37 -8.34 -19.14 -10.41
N PHE A 38 -7.64 -18.04 -10.14
CA PHE A 38 -6.18 -18.02 -10.15
C PHE A 38 -5.66 -18.64 -8.86
N GLY A 39 -4.50 -19.31 -8.92
CA GLY A 39 -3.87 -19.91 -7.75
C GLY A 39 -3.48 -18.91 -6.65
N CYS A 40 -3.54 -17.60 -6.93
CA CYS A 40 -3.33 -16.53 -5.97
C CYS A 40 -4.64 -15.89 -5.46
N ASP A 41 -5.82 -16.43 -5.81
CA ASP A 41 -7.09 -15.92 -5.31
C ASP A 41 -7.19 -16.20 -3.79
N PRO A 42 -7.33 -15.14 -2.96
CA PRO A 42 -7.57 -15.25 -1.52
C PRO A 42 -8.61 -16.31 -1.12
N ARG A 43 -9.72 -16.40 -1.87
CA ARG A 43 -10.83 -17.29 -1.52
C ARG A 43 -10.46 -18.75 -1.72
N LEU A 44 -9.72 -19.05 -2.79
CA LEU A 44 -9.24 -20.40 -3.08
C LEU A 44 -8.21 -20.84 -2.02
N LEU A 45 -7.25 -19.98 -1.70
CA LEU A 45 -6.22 -20.25 -0.69
C LEU A 45 -6.83 -20.51 0.70
N LEU A 46 -7.79 -19.67 1.12
CA LEU A 46 -8.51 -19.86 2.38
C LEU A 46 -9.31 -21.18 2.41
N LYS A 47 -9.92 -21.56 1.29
CA LYS A 47 -10.66 -22.83 1.17
C LYS A 47 -9.72 -24.03 1.27
N GLN A 48 -8.54 -23.96 0.64
CA GLN A 48 -7.52 -25.00 0.70
C GLN A 48 -6.95 -25.15 2.12
N ALA A 49 -6.56 -24.05 2.76
CA ALA A 49 -6.10 -24.04 4.14
C ALA A 49 -7.18 -24.55 5.12
N GLY A 50 -8.44 -24.14 4.94
CA GLY A 50 -9.56 -24.62 5.74
C GLY A 50 -9.80 -26.12 5.60
N LYS A 51 -9.66 -26.67 4.38
CA LYS A 51 -9.74 -28.11 4.14
C LYS A 51 -8.59 -28.87 4.83
N ALA A 52 -7.34 -28.41 4.65
CA ALA A 52 -6.17 -29.01 5.29
C ALA A 52 -6.28 -28.98 6.83
N HIS A 53 -6.79 -27.88 7.39
CA HIS A 53 -7.05 -27.76 8.83
C HIS A 53 -8.11 -28.77 9.30
N ALA A 54 -9.23 -28.89 8.57
CA ALA A 54 -10.28 -29.84 8.91
C ALA A 54 -9.81 -31.31 8.86
N GLU A 55 -8.98 -31.66 7.87
CA GLU A 55 -8.36 -33.00 7.77
C GLU A 55 -7.45 -33.30 8.95
N LEU A 56 -6.62 -32.34 9.37
CA LEU A 56 -5.75 -32.49 10.53
C LEU A 56 -6.55 -32.65 11.84
N VAL A 57 -7.59 -31.83 12.05
CA VAL A 57 -8.44 -31.88 13.25
C VAL A 57 -9.27 -33.17 13.33
N ALA A 58 -9.71 -33.70 12.18
CA ALA A 58 -10.45 -34.96 12.11
C ALA A 58 -9.56 -36.20 12.34
N SER A 59 -8.23 -36.05 12.30
CA SER A 59 -7.31 -37.16 12.54
C SER A 59 -7.31 -37.56 14.01
N PRO A 60 -7.56 -38.84 14.36
CA PRO A 60 -7.60 -39.30 15.74
C PRO A 60 -6.21 -39.30 16.42
N GLN A 61 -5.13 -39.22 15.64
CA GLN A 61 -3.75 -39.11 16.11
C GLN A 61 -3.01 -38.04 15.31
N TYR A 62 -1.93 -37.52 15.87
CA TYR A 62 -1.07 -36.56 15.18
C TYR A 62 -0.48 -37.19 13.90
N ASP A 63 -0.84 -36.63 12.74
CA ASP A 63 -0.26 -37.00 11.46
C ASP A 63 0.64 -35.88 10.95
N LYS A 64 1.95 -36.17 10.90
CA LYS A 64 2.96 -35.22 10.42
C LYS A 64 2.70 -34.78 8.97
N LYS A 65 2.21 -35.65 8.08
CA LYS A 65 1.96 -35.27 6.69
C LYS A 65 0.82 -34.28 6.57
N LEU A 66 -0.24 -34.44 7.37
CA LEU A 66 -1.35 -33.49 7.43
C LEU A 66 -0.90 -32.17 8.04
N ALA A 67 -0.05 -32.21 9.06
CA ALA A 67 0.55 -31.01 9.66
C ALA A 67 1.43 -30.25 8.66
N ASP A 68 2.31 -30.94 7.94
CA ASP A 68 3.17 -30.36 6.90
C ASP A 68 2.32 -29.78 5.74
N ASN A 69 1.22 -30.44 5.36
CA ASN A 69 0.29 -29.93 4.35
C ASN A 69 -0.42 -28.65 4.83
N LEU A 70 -0.93 -28.64 6.07
CA LEU A 70 -1.52 -27.44 6.65
C LEU A 70 -0.49 -26.29 6.72
N GLN A 71 0.73 -26.56 7.16
CA GLN A 71 1.79 -25.54 7.20
C GLN A 71 2.00 -24.92 5.82
N LYS A 72 2.11 -25.74 4.77
CA LYS A 72 2.28 -25.27 3.38
C LYS A 72 1.12 -24.38 2.93
N GLU A 73 -0.12 -24.76 3.20
CA GLU A 73 -1.28 -23.94 2.86
C GLU A 73 -1.32 -22.64 3.68
N MET A 74 -0.91 -22.70 4.96
CA MET A 74 -0.82 -21.52 5.83
C MET A 74 0.26 -20.54 5.37
N GLU A 75 1.40 -21.00 4.84
CA GLU A 75 2.43 -20.12 4.27
C GLU A 75 1.89 -19.26 3.12
N ALA A 76 0.91 -19.75 2.36
CA ALA A 76 0.24 -18.96 1.31
C ALA A 76 -0.82 -17.98 1.87
N VAL A 77 -1.49 -18.34 2.97
CA VAL A 77 -2.59 -17.54 3.56
C VAL A 77 -2.11 -16.48 4.54
N VAL A 78 -1.10 -16.77 5.37
CA VAL A 78 -0.60 -15.85 6.41
C VAL A 78 -0.21 -14.47 5.86
N PRO A 79 0.46 -14.34 4.71
CA PRO A 79 0.76 -13.04 4.08
C PRO A 79 -0.48 -12.20 3.80
N MET A 80 -1.63 -12.82 3.52
CA MET A 80 -2.88 -12.10 3.24
C MET A 80 -3.42 -11.37 4.46
N LEU A 81 -3.11 -11.87 5.66
CA LEU A 81 -3.50 -11.28 6.93
C LEU A 81 -2.41 -10.34 7.50
N THR A 82 -1.42 -9.98 6.68
CA THR A 82 -0.25 -9.22 7.15
C THR A 82 -0.60 -7.88 7.79
N ILE A 83 -1.69 -7.24 7.38
CA ILE A 83 -2.07 -5.93 7.92
C ILE A 83 -2.62 -6.06 9.34
N ASP A 84 -3.18 -7.22 9.68
CA ASP A 84 -3.76 -7.49 10.99
C ASP A 84 -2.77 -8.18 11.94
N ASN A 85 -1.89 -9.04 11.41
CA ASN A 85 -0.92 -9.79 12.22
C ASN A 85 0.52 -9.24 12.13
N HIS A 86 0.78 -8.27 11.24
CA HIS A 86 2.10 -7.67 11.00
C HIS A 86 3.21 -8.65 10.58
N TYR A 87 2.85 -9.85 10.11
CA TYR A 87 3.78 -10.94 9.82
C TYR A 87 4.86 -10.54 8.80
N LEU A 88 4.47 -9.98 7.64
CA LEU A 88 5.46 -9.60 6.62
C LEU A 88 6.34 -8.43 7.07
N ALA A 89 5.85 -7.51 7.92
CA ALA A 89 6.74 -6.49 8.46
C ALA A 89 7.78 -7.07 9.42
N ALA A 90 7.41 -8.09 10.20
CA ALA A 90 8.36 -8.80 11.04
C ALA A 90 9.44 -9.52 10.19
N GLU A 91 9.12 -10.00 8.99
CA GLU A 91 10.13 -10.64 8.11
C GLU A 91 11.21 -9.66 7.61
N VAL A 92 10.88 -8.37 7.48
CA VAL A 92 11.80 -7.34 6.96
C VAL A 92 12.87 -6.94 7.99
N VAL A 93 12.67 -7.22 9.26
CA VAL A 93 13.58 -6.85 10.36
C VAL A 93 14.32 -8.05 10.93
N GLY A 94 15.41 -7.81 11.65
CA GLY A 94 16.15 -8.87 12.35
C GLY A 94 15.27 -9.61 13.35
N GLU A 95 15.49 -10.93 13.48
CA GLU A 95 14.68 -11.84 14.31
C GLU A 95 14.44 -11.32 15.74
N ARG A 96 15.48 -10.74 16.34
CA ARG A 96 15.43 -10.14 17.68
C ARG A 96 14.35 -9.04 17.85
N TYR A 97 14.00 -8.33 16.78
CA TYR A 97 13.07 -7.21 16.82
C TYR A 97 11.66 -7.57 16.33
N ARG A 98 11.43 -8.79 15.85
CA ARG A 98 10.14 -9.22 15.27
C ARG A 98 8.98 -9.03 16.23
N SER A 99 9.09 -9.62 17.43
CA SER A 99 8.05 -9.54 18.45
C SER A 99 7.82 -8.10 18.90
N PHE A 100 8.89 -7.31 19.03
CA PHE A 100 8.79 -5.90 19.38
C PHE A 100 8.08 -5.09 18.28
N LEU A 101 8.41 -5.31 17.00
CA LEU A 101 7.74 -4.66 15.87
C LEU A 101 6.25 -4.93 15.89
N MET A 102 5.85 -6.20 16.02
CA MET A 102 4.45 -6.61 16.03
C MET A 102 3.70 -5.99 17.21
N HIS A 103 4.31 -6.04 18.40
CA HIS A 103 3.73 -5.44 19.60
C HIS A 103 3.56 -3.93 19.47
N PHE A 104 4.60 -3.22 19.04
CA PHE A 104 4.56 -1.77 18.89
C PHE A 104 3.58 -1.32 17.80
N ALA A 105 3.48 -2.07 16.69
CA ALA A 105 2.47 -1.82 15.66
C ALA A 105 1.04 -1.99 16.22
N ASN A 106 0.79 -3.03 17.01
CA ASN A 106 -0.51 -3.24 17.68
C ASN A 106 -0.83 -2.09 18.65
N GLU A 107 0.14 -1.66 19.47
CA GLU A 107 -0.05 -0.52 20.38
C GLU A 107 -0.42 0.75 19.62
N LEU A 108 0.21 1.03 18.47
CA LEU A 108 -0.15 2.17 17.61
C LEU A 108 -1.55 2.01 17.00
N VAL A 109 -1.93 0.80 16.57
CA VAL A 109 -3.28 0.52 16.06
C VAL A 109 -4.34 0.79 17.14
N GLU A 110 -4.07 0.41 18.38
CA GLU A 110 -4.95 0.63 19.53
C GLU A 110 -4.99 2.11 19.95
N GLU A 111 -3.83 2.75 20.13
CA GLU A 111 -3.68 4.16 20.52
C GLU A 111 -4.43 5.09 19.57
N TYR A 112 -4.29 4.86 18.26
CA TYR A 112 -4.88 5.69 17.22
C TYR A 112 -6.23 5.17 16.71
N GLN A 113 -6.76 4.08 17.29
CA GLN A 113 -8.01 3.44 16.88
C GLN A 113 -8.07 3.22 15.35
N CYS A 114 -7.05 2.58 14.79
CA CYS A 114 -6.93 2.32 13.35
C CYS A 114 -7.95 1.26 12.91
N GLN A 115 -8.91 1.65 12.08
CA GLN A 115 -9.99 0.78 11.59
C GLN A 115 -9.75 0.35 10.15
N THR A 116 -9.20 1.24 9.31
CA THR A 116 -9.03 0.96 7.89
C THR A 116 -7.67 0.29 7.61
N PRO A 117 -7.56 -0.51 6.53
CA PRO A 117 -6.28 -1.15 6.16
C PRO A 117 -5.16 -0.13 5.93
N SER A 118 -5.47 1.05 5.40
CA SER A 118 -4.50 2.12 5.17
C SER A 118 -3.94 2.70 6.48
N GLU A 119 -4.78 2.83 7.51
CA GLU A 119 -4.35 3.30 8.83
C GLU A 119 -3.49 2.25 9.54
N LYS A 120 -3.91 0.98 9.48
CA LYS A 120 -3.14 -0.14 10.05
C LYS A 120 -1.79 -0.31 9.34
N SER A 121 -1.75 -0.19 8.02
CA SER A 121 -0.48 -0.24 7.26
C SER A 121 0.44 0.92 7.62
N LEU A 122 -0.11 2.11 7.86
CA LEU A 122 0.67 3.26 8.31
C LEU A 122 1.23 3.05 9.72
N ALA A 123 0.45 2.51 10.66
CA ALA A 123 0.94 2.13 11.99
C ALA A 123 2.07 1.09 11.91
N GLN A 124 1.91 0.05 11.08
CA GLN A 124 2.96 -0.95 10.80
C GLN A 124 4.21 -0.32 10.19
N HIS A 125 4.05 0.68 9.31
CA HIS A 125 5.17 1.39 8.71
C HIS A 125 5.93 2.24 9.74
N VAL A 126 5.22 2.95 10.64
CA VAL A 126 5.82 3.69 11.77
C VAL A 126 6.65 2.76 12.65
N ALA A 127 6.09 1.61 13.05
CA ALA A 127 6.80 0.61 13.85
C ALA A 127 8.05 0.08 13.13
N SER A 128 7.94 -0.20 11.83
CA SER A 128 9.07 -0.67 11.00
C SER A 128 10.20 0.35 10.91
N CYS A 129 9.88 1.64 10.71
CA CYS A 129 10.87 2.71 10.70
C CYS A 129 11.56 2.86 12.05
N TYR A 130 10.83 2.72 13.16
CA TYR A 130 11.41 2.78 14.50
C TYR A 130 12.38 1.63 14.76
N VAL A 131 12.02 0.40 14.39
CA VAL A 131 12.94 -0.75 14.49
C VAL A 131 14.19 -0.54 13.65
N ARG A 132 14.05 0.00 12.43
CA ARG A 132 15.20 0.34 11.59
C ARG A 132 16.13 1.37 12.25
N ILE A 133 15.60 2.35 12.97
CA ILE A 133 16.40 3.30 13.77
C ILE A 133 17.21 2.55 14.85
N LEU A 134 16.58 1.61 15.57
CA LEU A 134 17.26 0.82 16.61
C LEU A 134 18.40 -0.03 16.00
N GLU A 135 18.14 -0.71 14.89
CA GLU A 135 19.13 -1.53 14.20
C GLU A 135 20.31 -0.70 13.68
N LEU A 136 20.03 0.43 13.03
CA LEU A 136 21.07 1.33 12.51
C LEU A 136 21.86 1.97 13.64
N SER A 137 21.22 2.37 14.74
CA SER A 137 21.90 2.92 15.92
C SER A 137 22.84 1.90 16.56
N LYS A 138 22.41 0.62 16.63
CA LYS A 138 23.27 -0.48 17.09
C LYS A 138 24.47 -0.66 16.17
N ARG A 139 24.27 -0.66 14.85
CA ARG A 139 25.36 -0.78 13.86
C ARG A 139 26.32 0.41 13.91
N ALA A 140 25.81 1.63 14.06
CA ALA A 140 26.61 2.84 14.23
C ALA A 140 27.47 2.76 15.50
N THR A 141 26.89 2.34 16.62
CA THR A 141 27.61 2.16 17.89
C THR A 141 28.70 1.10 17.78
N ALA A 142 28.42 -0.01 17.08
CA ALA A 142 29.42 -1.06 16.84
C ALA A 142 30.56 -0.55 15.94
N ALA A 143 30.24 0.18 14.87
CA ALA A 143 31.24 0.76 13.96
C ALA A 143 32.11 1.82 14.66
N ALA A 144 31.56 2.58 15.60
CA ALA A 144 32.29 3.59 16.37
C ALA A 144 33.31 2.99 17.36
N ARG A 145 33.22 1.69 17.67
CA ARG A 145 34.12 0.99 18.60
C ARG A 145 35.27 0.26 17.89
N LEU A 146 35.44 0.46 16.58
CA LEU A 146 36.53 -0.18 15.85
C LEU A 146 37.86 0.50 16.18
N ASP A 147 38.84 -0.30 16.62
CA ASP A 147 40.16 0.20 17.03
C ASP A 147 41.01 0.72 15.85
N SER A 148 40.69 0.30 14.63
CA SER A 148 41.36 0.77 13.41
C SER A 148 40.37 1.51 12.50
N VAL A 149 40.66 2.78 12.24
CA VAL A 149 39.92 3.61 11.30
C VAL A 149 40.56 3.44 9.92
N THR A 150 39.89 2.68 9.06
CA THR A 150 40.22 2.55 7.63
C THR A 150 39.25 3.36 6.77
N GLN A 151 39.63 3.66 5.53
CA GLN A 151 38.74 4.34 4.57
C GLN A 151 37.40 3.60 4.38
N VAL A 152 37.43 2.26 4.41
CA VAL A 152 36.23 1.43 4.31
C VAL A 152 35.32 1.65 5.53
N THR A 153 35.89 1.66 6.74
CA THR A 153 35.10 1.89 7.97
C THR A 153 34.50 3.29 8.02
N THR A 154 35.24 4.32 7.59
CA THR A 154 34.73 5.69 7.49
C THR A 154 33.58 5.79 6.49
N SER A 155 33.73 5.16 5.32
CA SER A 155 32.68 5.15 4.28
C SER A 155 31.43 4.40 4.76
N TYR A 156 31.61 3.27 5.45
CA TYR A 156 30.53 2.51 6.05
C TYR A 156 29.79 3.30 7.13
N TYR A 157 30.52 3.99 8.01
CA TYR A 157 29.94 4.85 9.04
C TYR A 157 29.14 6.02 8.45
N ALA A 158 29.67 6.65 7.39
CA ALA A 158 28.96 7.70 6.66
C ALA A 158 27.67 7.17 6.00
N MET A 159 27.69 5.95 5.45
CA MET A 159 26.50 5.29 4.91
C MET A 159 25.46 5.03 6.00
N ILE A 160 25.85 4.43 7.14
CA ILE A 160 24.94 4.19 8.27
C ILE A 160 24.33 5.50 8.76
N SER A 161 25.14 6.55 8.91
CA SER A 161 24.66 7.85 9.40
C SER A 161 23.57 8.44 8.49
N LYS A 162 23.73 8.33 7.16
CA LYS A 162 22.72 8.77 6.19
C LYS A 162 21.45 7.92 6.26
N GLU A 163 21.59 6.61 6.37
CA GLU A 163 20.44 5.70 6.50
C GLU A 163 19.70 5.91 7.82
N LEU A 164 20.41 6.25 8.89
CA LEU A 164 19.82 6.57 10.19
C LEU A 164 18.99 7.86 10.12
N ASP A 165 19.52 8.93 9.52
CA ASP A 165 18.76 10.18 9.29
C ASP A 165 17.51 9.92 8.43
N ARG A 166 17.64 9.13 7.36
CA ARG A 166 16.50 8.73 6.51
C ARG A 166 15.44 7.98 7.31
N ALA A 167 15.84 7.01 8.14
CA ALA A 167 14.90 6.25 8.96
C ALA A 167 14.19 7.14 9.99
N HIS A 168 14.89 8.08 10.61
CA HIS A 168 14.30 9.08 11.52
C HIS A 168 13.27 9.98 10.82
N ARG A 169 13.59 10.46 9.62
CA ARG A 169 12.64 11.27 8.82
C ARG A 169 11.40 10.47 8.46
N GLN A 170 11.57 9.24 7.97
CA GLN A 170 10.44 8.36 7.64
C GLN A 170 9.57 8.09 8.87
N PHE A 171 10.17 7.73 10.01
CA PHE A 171 9.45 7.55 11.27
C PHE A 171 8.62 8.78 11.65
N THR A 172 9.25 9.96 11.66
CA THR A 172 8.60 11.21 12.07
C THR A 172 7.48 11.60 11.10
N SER A 173 7.73 11.51 9.79
CA SER A 173 6.75 11.82 8.76
C SER A 173 5.55 10.87 8.82
N SER A 174 5.78 9.57 8.93
CA SER A 174 4.69 8.58 9.00
C SER A 174 3.86 8.73 10.28
N LEU A 175 4.50 9.01 11.42
CA LEU A 175 3.80 9.25 12.67
C LEU A 175 2.97 10.54 12.60
N LEU A 176 3.51 11.59 11.99
CA LEU A 176 2.77 12.83 11.78
C LEU A 176 1.54 12.63 10.89
N VAL A 177 1.68 11.88 9.79
CA VAL A 177 0.54 11.54 8.91
C VAL A 177 -0.51 10.72 9.67
N LEU A 178 -0.11 9.76 10.50
CA LEU A 178 -1.03 8.96 11.30
C LEU A 178 -1.82 9.84 12.28
N LYS A 179 -1.13 10.75 12.96
CA LYS A 179 -1.76 11.75 13.85
C LYS A 179 -2.71 12.67 13.10
N GLN A 180 -2.34 13.13 11.91
CA GLN A 180 -3.19 14.00 11.09
C GLN A 180 -4.45 13.29 10.62
N MET A 181 -4.35 12.03 10.18
CA MET A 181 -5.51 11.22 9.77
C MET A 181 -6.52 11.03 10.91
N LYS A 182 -6.04 10.99 12.16
CA LYS A 182 -6.88 10.84 13.37
C LYS A 182 -7.27 12.15 14.02
N SER A 183 -6.70 13.28 13.60
CA SER A 183 -7.10 14.58 14.09
C SER A 183 -8.50 14.93 13.55
N PRO A 184 -9.41 15.46 14.39
CA PRO A 184 -10.74 15.81 13.94
C PRO A 184 -10.67 16.87 12.83
N ASN A 185 -11.49 16.71 11.78
CA ASN A 185 -11.62 17.71 10.74
C ASN A 185 -12.08 19.02 11.38
N MET A 186 -11.19 20.03 11.39
CA MET A 186 -11.49 21.33 11.96
C MET A 186 -12.45 22.05 10.99
N GLU A 187 -13.75 21.93 11.22
CA GLU A 187 -14.76 22.71 10.51
C GLU A 187 -14.66 24.17 10.93
N VAL A 188 -13.75 24.91 10.29
CA VAL A 188 -13.68 26.35 10.46
C VAL A 188 -14.86 26.96 9.70
N ASN A 189 -16.00 27.03 10.38
CA ASN A 189 -17.11 27.89 9.95
C ASN A 189 -16.64 29.34 10.06
N ILE A 190 -15.97 29.85 9.02
CA ILE A 190 -15.67 31.27 8.88
C ILE A 190 -17.01 31.99 8.66
N LYS A 191 -17.71 32.30 9.75
CA LYS A 191 -18.76 33.32 9.75
C LYS A 191 -18.06 34.65 9.50
N ALA A 192 -17.85 34.96 8.23
CA ALA A 192 -17.28 36.19 7.75
C ALA A 192 -18.16 37.37 8.20
N LYS A 193 -17.87 37.93 9.38
CA LYS A 193 -18.45 39.21 9.86
C LYS A 193 -18.13 40.40 8.96
N THR A 194 -17.35 40.20 7.89
CA THR A 194 -17.03 41.20 6.87
C THR A 194 -18.24 41.63 6.03
N ALA A 195 -19.33 40.85 5.96
CA ALA A 195 -20.55 41.29 5.26
C ALA A 195 -21.26 42.49 5.93
N PHE A 196 -21.06 42.71 7.23
CA PHE A 196 -21.66 43.86 7.93
C PHE A 196 -20.85 45.16 7.82
N ILE A 197 -19.56 45.09 7.46
CA ILE A 197 -18.76 46.30 7.21
C ILE A 197 -19.05 46.86 5.81
N SER A 198 -19.38 46.00 4.84
CA SER A 198 -19.77 46.43 3.48
C SER A 198 -21.12 47.15 3.42
N GLN A 199 -22.09 46.75 4.26
CA GLN A 199 -23.39 47.46 4.32
C GLN A 199 -23.27 48.86 4.92
N ASN A 200 -22.40 49.07 5.92
CA ASN A 200 -22.22 50.40 6.51
C ASN A 200 -21.39 51.36 5.65
N GLN A 201 -20.61 50.86 4.68
CA GLN A 201 -19.88 51.72 3.74
C GLN A 201 -20.73 52.24 2.58
N GLN A 202 -21.81 51.55 2.20
CA GLN A 202 -22.71 52.06 1.15
C GLN A 202 -23.59 53.22 1.64
N ILE A 203 -23.90 53.30 2.93
CA ILE A 203 -24.76 54.37 3.48
C ILE A 203 -24.02 55.71 3.54
N ASN A 204 -22.70 55.71 3.77
CA ASN A 204 -21.92 56.95 3.90
C ASN A 204 -21.43 57.55 2.56
N ALA A 205 -21.50 56.81 1.45
CA ALA A 205 -21.03 57.29 0.15
C ALA A 205 -22.06 58.16 -0.61
N ASN A 206 -23.35 58.08 -0.26
CA ASN A 206 -24.42 58.78 -0.99
C ASN A 206 -24.78 60.17 -0.41
N THR A 207 -24.11 60.65 0.64
CA THR A 207 -24.45 61.93 1.29
C THR A 207 -23.55 63.10 0.90
N GLN A 208 -22.55 62.91 0.02
CA GLN A 208 -21.60 63.97 -0.36
C GLN A 208 -21.72 64.43 -1.82
N GLN A 209 -22.94 64.67 -2.31
CA GLN A 209 -23.14 65.43 -3.55
C GLN A 209 -24.17 66.54 -3.35
N ASN A 210 -23.66 67.76 -3.13
CA ASN A 210 -24.22 69.00 -3.68
C ASN A 210 -23.24 70.17 -3.41
N PRO A 211 -22.48 70.64 -4.40
CA PRO A 211 -21.81 71.93 -4.33
C PRO A 211 -22.69 72.98 -5.02
N THR A 212 -23.24 73.91 -4.25
CA THR A 212 -23.73 75.20 -4.75
C THR A 212 -22.65 76.27 -4.52
N SER A 213 -22.05 76.75 -5.61
CA SER A 213 -21.47 78.11 -5.71
C SER A 213 -22.62 79.14 -5.70
N PRO A 214 -22.44 80.42 -5.27
CA PRO A 214 -21.45 81.35 -5.82
C PRO A 214 -20.81 82.41 -4.89
N ASP A 215 -19.77 83.06 -5.44
CA ASP A 215 -19.32 84.46 -5.35
C ASP A 215 -19.27 85.23 -4.01
N SER A 216 -18.09 85.78 -3.68
CA SER A 216 -17.69 87.17 -4.02
C SER A 216 -16.60 87.75 -3.12
N SER A 217 -15.57 88.30 -3.77
CA SER A 217 -14.82 89.54 -3.46
C SER A 217 -14.25 89.85 -2.05
N SER A 218 -12.95 90.14 -2.06
CA SER A 218 -12.29 91.40 -1.59
C SER A 218 -11.27 91.33 -0.42
N PHE A 219 -10.02 91.64 -0.81
CA PHE A 219 -9.10 92.68 -0.27
C PHE A 219 -8.13 92.46 0.92
N ASN A 220 -6.92 93.00 0.67
CA ASN A 220 -5.79 93.45 1.51
C ASN A 220 -4.84 92.36 2.09
N VAL A 221 -3.51 92.42 1.96
CA VAL A 221 -2.53 93.51 1.69
C VAL A 221 -1.48 93.06 0.68
#